data_AF-A0A1I3ZNN2-F1
#
_entry.id   AF-A0A1I3ZNN2-F1
#
_cell.length_a   1.000
_cell.length_b   1.000
_cell.length_c   1.000
_cell.angle_alpha   90.00
_cell.angle_beta   90.00
_cell.angle_gamma   90.00
#
_symmetry.space_group_name_H-M   'P 1'
#
loop_
_entity.id
_entity.type
_entity.pdbx_description
1 polymer ?
#
loop_
_entity_poly.entity_id
_entity_poly.type
_entity_poly.pdbx_seq_one_letter_code
_entity_poly.pdbx_strand_id
1 'polypeptide(L)'
;MKQKQLLKNICILLLLILICLTGCGRISDGDYAASVSLKGGSGRAYIESPCDVTVKNGQVSAHIVWSSSHYDYMIVDGKTYYPINTEGNSEFEIPAELGKDMYIQADTTAMSEPHLIDYTIRFDIDEGNSKKTATDSAKEAERIEENTSLDAPHFEGLDYISTDKNEYAKCFAIHRYADGFACLSVNDGRRYLLVPEGKKAPEDIDSKTIVLQRPIDNIYLAASAAMCNFDSISAVENISLSGIEKDNWYIESAKAGMESGEITYGGKYSAPDYEMMVEKNINLAVESTMILHTPKVQEKIEQLGIPVFIDRSSYEDSPLGRCEWVKVYGLLTEKEDKAESSFNEQCRLAESFDKAEMTGKKVAFFSLNSNHQIVTRKKNDYLAKMIELAGGTYLTADEGSVETSSSQLTISTEAFYDYAAEADIIIYNTAIEDAPASLEKLMEMDATFKKLPAIYEGKVWCTDKSLYQYANEAGKIIYDLHEIVSNESENTDFFYKLK
;
A
#
# COMPACT_ATOMS: atom_id res chain seq x y z
N MET A 1 -19.73 71.73 4.78
CA MET A 1 -19.86 70.59 5.73
C MET A 1 -20.84 69.51 5.27
N LYS A 2 -22.05 69.82 4.79
CA LYS A 2 -23.07 68.82 4.41
C LYS A 2 -22.70 67.89 3.24
N GLN A 3 -21.95 68.36 2.24
CA GLN A 3 -21.57 67.55 1.06
C GLN A 3 -20.54 66.44 1.38
N LYS A 4 -19.56 66.71 2.28
CA LYS A 4 -18.60 65.70 2.73
C LYS A 4 -19.25 64.62 3.60
N GLN A 5 -20.28 64.97 4.36
CA GLN A 5 -21.04 64.01 5.16
C GLN A 5 -21.91 63.10 4.27
N LEU A 6 -22.50 63.65 3.21
CA LEU A 6 -23.30 62.87 2.26
C LEU A 6 -22.44 61.88 1.47
N LEU A 7 -21.24 62.30 1.02
CA LEU A 7 -20.30 61.43 0.33
C LEU A 7 -19.76 60.32 1.24
N LYS A 8 -19.49 60.64 2.51
CA LYS A 8 -19.06 59.65 3.52
C LYS A 8 -20.15 58.62 3.83
N ASN A 9 -21.41 59.04 3.89
CA ASN A 9 -22.54 58.13 4.11
C ASN A 9 -22.85 57.26 2.88
N ILE A 10 -22.68 57.77 1.66
CA ILE A 10 -22.82 56.99 0.42
C ILE A 10 -21.68 55.96 0.31
N CYS A 11 -20.44 56.34 0.64
CA CYS A 11 -19.33 55.39 0.67
C CYS A 11 -19.50 54.31 1.75
N ILE A 12 -20.01 54.66 2.94
CA ILE A 12 -20.30 53.68 4.01
C ILE A 12 -21.45 52.75 3.61
N LEU A 13 -22.47 53.24 2.90
CA LEU A 13 -23.58 52.41 2.41
C LEU A 13 -23.13 51.48 1.27
N LEU A 14 -22.26 51.95 0.35
CA LEU A 14 -21.63 51.11 -0.66
C LEU A 14 -20.67 50.08 -0.05
N LEU A 15 -19.95 50.44 1.03
CA LEU A 15 -19.09 49.50 1.78
C LEU A 15 -19.92 48.44 2.53
N LEU A 16 -21.07 48.82 3.11
CA LEU A 16 -22.01 47.88 3.76
C LEU A 16 -22.71 46.96 2.77
N ILE A 17 -23.04 47.43 1.56
CA ILE A 17 -23.57 46.58 0.49
C ILE A 17 -22.48 45.63 -0.06
N LEU A 18 -21.20 46.05 -0.07
CA LEU A 18 -20.09 45.17 -0.42
C LEU A 18 -19.79 44.12 0.67
N ILE A 19 -19.98 44.47 1.95
CA ILE A 19 -19.77 43.56 3.10
C ILE A 19 -20.95 42.60 3.30
N CYS A 20 -22.16 42.94 2.83
CA CYS A 20 -23.29 41.99 2.78
C CYS A 20 -23.22 40.99 1.61
N LEU A 21 -22.22 41.10 0.72
CA LEU A 21 -21.95 40.13 -0.36
C LEU A 21 -20.79 39.17 -0.02
N THR A 22 -20.15 39.32 1.14
CA THR A 22 -19.08 38.45 1.63
C THR A 22 -19.57 37.61 2.82
N GLY A 23 -20.68 36.89 2.62
CA GLY A 23 -21.24 35.93 3.57
C GLY A 23 -21.46 34.58 2.91
N CYS A 24 -20.86 33.54 3.50
CA CYS A 24 -20.75 32.13 3.08
C CYS A 24 -19.78 31.88 1.91
N GLY A 25 -18.72 31.13 2.18
CA GLY A 25 -17.81 30.59 1.18
C GLY A 25 -18.61 29.85 0.10
N ARG A 26 -18.61 30.38 -1.12
CA ARG A 26 -19.15 29.71 -2.29
C ARG A 26 -18.01 28.96 -2.95
N ILE A 27 -18.04 27.64 -2.82
CA ILE A 27 -17.27 26.75 -3.70
C ILE A 27 -17.66 27.06 -5.16
N SER A 28 -16.70 27.00 -6.08
CA SER A 28 -16.97 27.24 -7.50
C SER A 28 -17.79 26.10 -8.10
N ASP A 29 -18.45 26.35 -9.23
CA ASP A 29 -19.04 25.24 -9.99
C ASP A 29 -17.91 24.35 -10.53
N GLY A 30 -18.08 23.03 -10.44
CA GLY A 30 -17.08 22.05 -10.84
C GLY A 30 -17.30 20.68 -10.22
N ASP A 31 -16.45 19.74 -10.60
CA ASP A 31 -16.41 18.39 -10.02
C ASP A 31 -15.27 18.30 -9.01
N TYR A 32 -15.56 17.70 -7.86
CA TYR A 32 -14.68 17.60 -6.71
C TYR A 32 -14.60 16.17 -6.23
N ALA A 33 -13.45 15.78 -5.69
CA ALA A 33 -13.37 14.61 -4.83
C ALA A 33 -13.63 15.08 -3.39
N ALA A 34 -14.64 14.53 -2.73
CA ALA A 34 -14.96 14.84 -1.35
C ALA A 34 -14.68 13.62 -0.47
N SER A 35 -14.05 13.82 0.68
CA SER A 35 -14.06 12.78 1.71
C SER A 35 -15.46 12.66 2.27
N VAL A 36 -15.97 11.44 2.39
CA VAL A 36 -17.25 11.16 3.01
C VAL A 36 -17.04 10.44 4.33
N SER A 37 -17.72 10.92 5.36
CA SER A 37 -17.83 10.21 6.63
C SER A 37 -19.27 9.79 6.86
N LEU A 38 -19.44 8.57 7.35
CA LEU A 38 -20.73 7.98 7.68
C LEU A 38 -20.72 7.59 9.16
N LYS A 39 -21.77 7.98 9.88
CA LYS A 39 -22.02 7.60 11.27
C LYS A 39 -23.44 7.06 11.38
N GLY A 40 -23.70 6.16 12.32
CA GLY A 40 -25.00 5.53 12.50
C GLY A 40 -25.02 4.07 12.07
N GLY A 41 -26.19 3.44 12.19
CA GLY A 41 -26.32 1.98 12.07
C GLY A 41 -25.44 1.21 13.05
N SER A 42 -24.93 0.06 12.61
CA SER A 42 -24.01 -0.81 13.37
C SER A 42 -22.55 -0.35 13.32
N GLY A 43 -22.23 0.70 12.55
CA GLY A 43 -20.85 1.13 12.27
C GLY A 43 -20.10 0.29 11.22
N ARG A 44 -20.73 -0.75 10.65
CA ARG A 44 -20.09 -1.67 9.68
C ARG A 44 -20.24 -1.24 8.23
N ALA A 45 -21.35 -0.57 7.92
CA ALA A 45 -21.59 -0.02 6.60
C ALA A 45 -20.76 1.24 6.40
N TYR A 46 -20.31 1.46 5.17
CA TYR A 46 -19.62 2.69 4.78
C TYR A 46 -20.03 3.12 3.38
N ILE A 47 -19.68 4.35 3.05
CA ILE A 47 -19.73 4.88 1.70
C ILE A 47 -18.29 5.04 1.25
N GLU A 48 -17.98 4.60 0.03
CA GLU A 48 -16.66 4.72 -0.57
C GLU A 48 -16.19 6.18 -0.55
N SER A 49 -14.95 6.39 -0.10
CA SER A 49 -14.34 7.70 0.08
C SER A 49 -12.95 7.68 -0.57
N PRO A 50 -12.58 8.70 -1.36
CA PRO A 50 -13.38 9.87 -1.70
C PRO A 50 -14.53 9.54 -2.66
N CYS A 51 -15.61 10.33 -2.59
CA CYS A 51 -16.73 10.26 -3.52
C CYS A 51 -16.72 11.46 -4.49
N ASP A 52 -17.41 11.32 -5.63
CA ASP A 52 -17.54 12.43 -6.59
C ASP A 52 -18.65 13.39 -6.14
N VAL A 53 -18.33 14.68 -6.11
CA VAL A 53 -19.27 15.75 -5.80
C VAL A 53 -19.28 16.78 -6.92
N THR A 54 -20.46 17.08 -7.46
CA THR A 54 -20.64 18.10 -8.49
C THR A 54 -21.33 19.31 -7.91
N VAL A 55 -20.70 20.48 -8.07
CA VAL A 55 -21.30 21.79 -7.76
C VAL A 55 -21.74 22.44 -9.06
N LYS A 56 -23.04 22.77 -9.16
CA LYS A 56 -23.61 23.45 -10.33
C LYS A 56 -24.66 24.46 -9.91
N ASN A 57 -24.47 25.72 -10.30
CA ASN A 57 -25.34 26.85 -9.92
C ASN A 57 -25.57 26.94 -8.40
N GLY A 58 -24.55 26.58 -7.60
CA GLY A 58 -24.65 26.54 -6.14
C GLY A 58 -25.48 25.40 -5.54
N GLN A 59 -25.94 24.44 -6.35
CA GLN A 59 -26.46 23.15 -5.87
C GLN A 59 -25.32 22.13 -5.87
N VAL A 60 -25.31 21.27 -4.87
CA VAL A 60 -24.30 20.22 -4.71
C VAL A 60 -24.99 18.86 -4.78
N SER A 61 -24.52 18.00 -5.67
CA SER A 61 -24.90 16.57 -5.72
C SER A 61 -23.69 15.70 -5.43
N ALA A 62 -23.90 14.57 -4.76
CA ALA A 62 -22.88 13.57 -4.49
C ALA A 62 -23.25 12.26 -5.17
N HIS A 63 -22.30 11.68 -5.87
CA HIS A 63 -22.34 10.30 -6.33
C HIS A 63 -21.67 9.43 -5.27
N ILE A 64 -22.45 8.57 -4.62
CA ILE A 64 -22.00 7.76 -3.50
C ILE A 64 -22.17 6.27 -3.82
N VAL A 65 -21.20 5.47 -3.39
CA VAL A 65 -21.21 4.02 -3.53
C VAL A 65 -21.22 3.41 -2.13
N TRP A 66 -22.24 2.62 -1.80
CA TRP A 66 -22.30 1.94 -0.52
C TRP A 66 -21.38 0.73 -0.47
N SER A 67 -21.02 0.29 0.73
CA SER A 67 -20.22 -0.91 0.95
C SER A 67 -20.94 -2.25 0.67
N SER A 68 -22.13 -2.22 0.09
CA SER A 68 -22.97 -3.39 -0.18
C SER A 68 -23.91 -3.12 -1.34
N SER A 69 -24.21 -4.16 -2.12
CA SER A 69 -25.22 -4.17 -3.19
C SER A 69 -26.67 -4.24 -2.70
N HIS A 70 -26.87 -4.36 -1.38
CA HIS A 70 -28.17 -4.61 -0.77
C HIS A 70 -28.82 -3.34 -0.19
N TYR A 71 -28.46 -2.16 -0.68
CA TYR A 71 -29.16 -0.93 -0.34
C TYR A 71 -30.18 -0.61 -1.42
N ASP A 72 -31.46 -0.69 -1.07
CA ASP A 72 -32.59 -0.65 -2.00
C ASP A 72 -33.08 0.78 -2.27
N TYR A 73 -33.06 1.64 -1.25
CA TYR A 73 -33.35 3.06 -1.39
C TYR A 73 -32.77 3.90 -0.24
N MET A 74 -32.64 5.20 -0.48
CA MET A 74 -32.25 6.20 0.51
C MET A 74 -33.31 7.28 0.65
N ILE A 75 -33.48 7.84 1.85
CA ILE A 75 -34.32 9.00 2.13
C ILE A 75 -33.41 10.15 2.56
N VAL A 76 -33.41 11.22 1.77
CA VAL A 76 -32.65 12.46 2.03
C VAL A 76 -33.63 13.63 2.00
N ASP A 77 -33.71 14.38 3.09
CA ASP A 77 -34.67 15.48 3.29
C ASP A 77 -36.13 15.10 2.96
N GLY A 78 -36.52 13.88 3.35
CA GLY A 78 -37.88 13.36 3.13
C GLY A 78 -38.19 12.93 1.70
N LYS A 79 -37.21 12.91 0.79
CA LYS A 79 -37.34 12.41 -0.58
C LYS A 79 -36.59 11.10 -0.75
N THR A 80 -37.24 10.13 -1.42
CA THR A 80 -36.64 8.83 -1.73
C THR A 80 -35.80 8.87 -3.00
N TYR A 81 -34.63 8.24 -2.94
CA TYR A 81 -33.66 8.03 -4.01
C TYR A 81 -33.41 6.53 -4.17
N TYR A 82 -33.28 6.06 -5.40
CA TYR A 82 -33.03 4.65 -5.73
C TYR A 82 -31.64 4.48 -6.35
N PRO A 83 -31.05 3.28 -6.29
CA PRO A 83 -29.78 3.01 -6.93
C PRO A 83 -29.79 3.35 -8.41
N ILE A 84 -28.70 3.90 -8.92
CA ILE A 84 -28.53 4.24 -10.34
C ILE A 84 -27.90 3.09 -11.15
N ASN A 85 -27.43 2.05 -10.47
CA ASN A 85 -26.82 0.86 -11.04
C ASN A 85 -27.68 -0.41 -10.79
N THR A 86 -27.39 -1.47 -11.55
CA THR A 86 -28.04 -2.79 -11.43
C THR A 86 -27.08 -3.93 -11.09
N GLU A 87 -25.77 -3.66 -11.11
CA GLU A 87 -24.70 -4.62 -10.84
C GLU A 87 -23.66 -3.94 -9.93
N GLY A 88 -23.02 -4.72 -9.06
CA GLY A 88 -22.05 -4.18 -8.08
C GLY A 88 -22.71 -3.61 -6.81
N ASN A 89 -21.94 -2.86 -6.04
CA ASN A 89 -22.40 -2.18 -4.83
C ASN A 89 -23.43 -1.08 -5.15
N SER A 90 -24.38 -0.80 -4.26
CA SER A 90 -25.45 0.15 -4.55
C SER A 90 -24.92 1.59 -4.69
N GLU A 91 -25.13 2.21 -5.85
CA GLU A 91 -24.71 3.57 -6.18
C GLU A 91 -25.89 4.54 -6.17
N PHE A 92 -25.73 5.72 -5.58
CA PHE A 92 -26.79 6.74 -5.53
C PHE A 92 -26.27 8.11 -5.95
N GLU A 93 -27.15 8.89 -6.59
CA GLU A 93 -26.96 10.32 -6.78
C GLU A 93 -27.92 11.08 -5.85
N ILE A 94 -27.37 11.75 -4.84
CA ILE A 94 -28.14 12.46 -3.80
C ILE A 94 -27.76 13.94 -3.73
N PRO A 95 -28.66 14.84 -3.29
CA PRO A 95 -28.26 16.19 -2.91
C PRO A 95 -27.32 16.13 -1.71
N ALA A 96 -26.34 17.03 -1.65
CA ALA A 96 -25.35 17.08 -0.58
C ALA A 96 -25.17 18.51 -0.01
N GLU A 97 -24.68 18.60 1.23
CA GLU A 97 -24.22 19.84 1.84
C GLU A 97 -22.77 19.68 2.31
N LEU A 98 -21.87 20.52 1.80
CA LEU A 98 -20.45 20.48 2.15
C LEU A 98 -20.19 21.04 3.56
N GLY A 99 -19.31 20.35 4.29
CA GLY A 99 -18.87 20.74 5.64
C GLY A 99 -19.94 20.61 6.72
N LYS A 100 -21.06 19.95 6.43
CA LYS A 100 -22.20 19.80 7.33
C LYS A 100 -22.65 18.35 7.45
N ASP A 101 -23.15 18.04 8.63
CA ASP A 101 -23.78 16.77 8.93
C ASP A 101 -25.19 16.75 8.31
N MET A 102 -25.48 15.72 7.53
CA MET A 102 -26.77 15.46 6.90
C MET A 102 -27.37 14.19 7.48
N TYR A 103 -28.66 14.24 7.83
CA TYR A 103 -29.39 13.07 8.31
C TYR A 103 -30.06 12.37 7.13
N ILE A 104 -29.78 11.09 6.99
CA ILE A 104 -30.34 10.24 5.93
C ILE A 104 -30.88 8.96 6.55
N GLN A 105 -31.80 8.31 5.84
CA GLN A 105 -32.19 6.92 6.14
C GLN A 105 -31.86 6.07 4.93
N ALA A 106 -31.36 4.86 5.11
CA ALA A 106 -31.09 3.92 4.02
C ALA A 106 -31.69 2.55 4.35
N ASP A 107 -32.44 2.00 3.41
CA ASP A 107 -33.04 0.67 3.55
C ASP A 107 -32.07 -0.39 3.03
N THR A 108 -31.88 -1.45 3.80
CA THR A 108 -31.07 -2.60 3.39
C THR A 108 -31.78 -3.92 3.60
N THR A 109 -31.64 -4.81 2.62
CA THR A 109 -32.16 -6.19 2.63
C THR A 109 -31.08 -7.24 2.93
N ALA A 110 -29.85 -6.82 3.25
CA ALA A 110 -28.72 -7.71 3.53
C ALA A 110 -28.98 -8.70 4.69
N MET A 111 -29.91 -8.37 5.60
CA MET A 111 -30.23 -9.18 6.78
C MET A 111 -31.47 -10.07 6.60
N SER A 112 -31.85 -10.40 5.35
CA SER A 112 -33.02 -11.23 4.99
C SER A 112 -34.40 -10.60 5.22
N GLU A 113 -34.50 -9.52 6.01
CA GLU A 113 -35.67 -8.63 6.10
C GLU A 113 -35.23 -7.17 5.79
N PRO A 114 -36.10 -6.33 5.19
CA PRO A 114 -35.79 -4.92 4.97
C PRO A 114 -35.64 -4.16 6.30
N HIS A 115 -34.52 -3.45 6.44
CA HIS A 115 -34.25 -2.59 7.58
C HIS A 115 -33.93 -1.16 7.13
N LEU A 116 -34.77 -0.21 7.53
CA LEU A 116 -34.51 1.21 7.37
C LEU A 116 -33.62 1.72 8.52
N ILE A 117 -32.40 2.12 8.20
CA ILE A 117 -31.38 2.51 9.18
C ILE A 117 -31.08 4.01 9.07
N ASP A 118 -31.01 4.67 10.22
CA ASP A 118 -30.64 6.09 10.32
C ASP A 118 -29.11 6.26 10.26
N TYR A 119 -28.66 7.18 9.41
CA TYR A 119 -27.26 7.59 9.33
C TYR A 119 -27.11 9.12 9.36
N THR A 120 -25.92 9.55 9.75
CA THR A 120 -25.40 10.89 9.58
C THR A 120 -24.24 10.84 8.61
N ILE A 121 -24.37 11.53 7.48
CA ILE A 121 -23.34 11.61 6.44
C ILE A 121 -22.79 13.03 6.39
N ARG A 122 -21.48 13.17 6.16
CA ARG A 122 -20.84 14.48 5.99
C ARG A 122 -19.82 14.42 4.87
N PHE A 123 -19.87 15.40 3.99
CA PHE A 123 -18.96 15.59 2.87
C PHE A 123 -18.01 16.75 3.16
N ASP A 124 -16.71 16.52 3.10
CA ASP A 124 -15.70 17.56 3.24
C ASP A 124 -14.80 17.58 1.99
N ILE A 125 -14.54 18.77 1.46
CA ILE A 125 -13.62 18.99 0.34
C ILE A 125 -12.41 19.74 0.89
N ASP A 126 -11.21 19.27 0.57
CA ASP A 126 -9.98 19.98 0.92
C ASP A 126 -9.78 21.15 -0.07
N GLU A 127 -9.68 22.39 0.42
CA GLU A 127 -9.69 23.61 -0.40
C GLU A 127 -8.50 23.71 -1.38
N GLY A 128 -7.51 22.81 -1.28
CA GLY A 128 -6.40 22.67 -2.22
C GLY A 128 -6.69 21.81 -3.45
N ASN A 129 -7.88 21.19 -3.56
CA ASN A 129 -8.16 20.13 -4.54
C ASN A 129 -9.30 20.48 -5.50
N SER A 130 -9.27 21.67 -6.12
CA SER A 130 -10.03 21.85 -7.36
C SER A 130 -9.51 20.86 -8.40
N LYS A 131 -10.35 19.98 -8.97
CA LYS A 131 -9.97 19.15 -10.13
C LYS A 131 -9.65 20.09 -11.32
N LYS A 132 -8.43 20.63 -11.36
CA LYS A 132 -7.69 20.69 -12.62
C LYS A 132 -7.06 19.32 -12.77
N THR A 133 -7.82 18.39 -13.36
CA THR A 133 -7.38 17.09 -13.87
C THR A 133 -6.13 16.50 -13.19
N ALA A 134 -6.21 16.31 -11.86
CA ALA A 134 -5.25 15.50 -11.11
C ALA A 134 -5.44 13.99 -11.42
N THR A 135 -6.58 13.65 -12.03
CA THR A 135 -6.87 12.33 -12.58
C THR A 135 -6.04 12.01 -13.82
N ASP A 136 -5.46 13.01 -14.49
CA ASP A 136 -4.48 12.78 -15.56
C ASP A 136 -3.06 12.72 -15.00
N SER A 137 -2.70 13.48 -13.95
CA SER A 137 -1.33 13.51 -13.44
C SER A 137 -0.98 12.34 -12.51
N ALA A 138 -1.93 11.81 -11.74
CA ALA A 138 -1.72 10.56 -11.00
C ALA A 138 -1.76 9.33 -11.93
N LYS A 139 -2.62 9.35 -12.96
CA LYS A 139 -2.63 8.33 -14.01
C LYS A 139 -1.45 8.47 -14.99
N GLU A 140 -0.88 9.66 -15.18
CA GLU A 140 0.35 9.88 -15.97
C GLU A 140 1.61 9.52 -15.17
N ALA A 141 1.62 9.73 -13.84
CA ALA A 141 2.72 9.30 -12.98
C ALA A 141 2.74 7.78 -12.75
N GLU A 142 1.57 7.11 -12.73
CA GLU A 142 1.47 5.64 -12.80
C GLU A 142 1.67 5.10 -14.23
N ARG A 143 1.44 5.91 -15.28
CA ARG A 143 1.87 5.61 -16.66
C ARG A 143 3.30 6.07 -16.92
N ILE A 144 4.22 5.69 -16.05
CA ILE A 144 5.52 5.27 -16.57
C ILE A 144 5.20 4.01 -17.38
N GLU A 145 5.70 3.89 -18.61
CA GLU A 145 5.52 2.68 -19.43
C GLU A 145 5.91 1.44 -18.61
N GLU A 146 4.95 0.84 -17.91
CA GLU A 146 5.10 -0.47 -17.28
C GLU A 146 5.40 -1.42 -18.42
N ASN A 147 6.46 -2.22 -18.24
CA ASN A 147 7.05 -3.08 -19.27
C ASN A 147 8.03 -2.36 -20.22
N THR A 148 8.79 -1.41 -19.68
CA THR A 148 10.00 -0.90 -20.34
C THR A 148 11.05 -2.00 -20.45
N SER A 149 11.78 -2.02 -21.56
CA SER A 149 12.77 -3.06 -21.84
C SER A 149 13.85 -3.14 -20.76
N LEU A 150 14.10 -4.36 -20.28
CA LEU A 150 15.22 -4.75 -19.42
C LEU A 150 16.45 -5.18 -20.23
N ASP A 151 16.53 -4.81 -21.51
CA ASP A 151 17.69 -5.11 -22.34
C ASP A 151 18.93 -4.35 -21.85
N ALA A 152 20.10 -4.97 -22.06
CA ALA A 152 21.36 -4.38 -21.66
C ALA A 152 21.58 -3.01 -22.33
N PRO A 153 21.76 -1.93 -21.56
CA PRO A 153 22.08 -0.62 -22.13
C PRO A 153 23.47 -0.63 -22.79
N HIS A 154 23.64 0.20 -23.81
CA HIS A 154 24.96 0.47 -24.36
C HIS A 154 25.55 1.71 -23.68
N PHE A 155 26.78 1.60 -23.19
CA PHE A 155 27.57 2.72 -22.69
C PHE A 155 28.85 2.83 -23.51
N GLU A 156 29.15 4.03 -23.99
CA GLU A 156 30.37 4.25 -24.76
C GLU A 156 31.60 4.00 -23.87
N GLY A 157 32.53 3.16 -24.35
CA GLY A 157 33.73 2.80 -23.61
C GLY A 157 33.57 1.69 -22.56
N LEU A 158 32.38 1.09 -22.39
CA LEU A 158 32.18 -0.11 -21.57
C LEU A 158 31.81 -1.33 -22.41
N ASP A 159 32.61 -2.38 -22.33
CA ASP A 159 32.34 -3.64 -23.01
C ASP A 159 31.33 -4.48 -22.22
N TYR A 160 30.18 -4.78 -22.82
CA TYR A 160 29.19 -5.70 -22.24
C TYR A 160 29.73 -7.13 -22.16
N ILE A 161 29.52 -7.80 -21.02
CA ILE A 161 29.91 -9.20 -20.78
C ILE A 161 28.70 -10.12 -20.83
N SER A 162 27.72 -9.89 -19.96
CA SER A 162 26.60 -10.79 -19.74
C SER A 162 25.44 -10.11 -19.03
N THR A 163 24.29 -10.76 -19.00
CA THR A 163 23.18 -10.43 -18.10
C THR A 163 23.02 -11.60 -17.15
N ASP A 164 22.95 -11.31 -15.86
CA ASP A 164 22.72 -12.33 -14.84
C ASP A 164 21.33 -12.95 -15.03
N LYS A 165 21.22 -14.25 -14.78
CA LYS A 165 19.97 -14.96 -14.94
C LYS A 165 19.14 -14.85 -13.66
N ASN A 166 17.95 -14.30 -13.77
CA ASN A 166 16.92 -14.42 -12.73
C ASN A 166 16.14 -15.73 -12.90
N GLU A 167 15.69 -16.29 -11.78
CA GLU A 167 14.86 -17.49 -11.75
C GLU A 167 13.37 -17.16 -11.70
N TYR A 168 12.99 -16.15 -10.93
CA TYR A 168 11.60 -15.75 -10.70
C TYR A 168 11.36 -14.25 -10.91
N ALA A 169 12.34 -13.40 -10.60
CA ALA A 169 12.22 -11.95 -10.71
C ALA A 169 12.12 -11.49 -12.17
N LYS A 170 11.11 -10.66 -12.44
CA LYS A 170 10.85 -10.06 -13.76
C LYS A 170 10.94 -8.54 -13.74
N CYS A 171 11.07 -7.93 -12.58
CA CYS A 171 11.05 -6.47 -12.45
C CYS A 171 12.44 -5.83 -12.52
N PHE A 172 13.52 -6.62 -12.59
CA PHE A 172 14.89 -6.12 -12.78
C PHE A 172 15.75 -7.05 -13.64
N ALA A 173 16.85 -6.52 -14.15
CA ALA A 173 17.96 -7.29 -14.74
C ALA A 173 19.32 -6.67 -14.34
N ILE A 174 20.32 -7.52 -14.09
CA ILE A 174 21.70 -7.08 -13.79
C ILE A 174 22.58 -7.37 -15.01
N HIS A 175 23.12 -6.32 -15.61
CA HIS A 175 24.02 -6.39 -16.76
C HIS A 175 25.46 -6.18 -16.31
N ARG A 176 26.36 -7.09 -16.68
CA ARG A 176 27.78 -7.07 -16.36
C ARG A 176 28.56 -6.46 -17.51
N TYR A 177 29.51 -5.59 -17.17
CA TYR A 177 30.44 -4.98 -18.11
C TYR A 177 31.88 -5.26 -17.67
N ALA A 178 32.81 -5.07 -18.59
CA ALA A 178 34.23 -5.14 -18.30
C ALA A 178 34.60 -4.25 -17.11
N ASP A 179 35.77 -4.54 -16.53
CA ASP A 179 36.36 -3.67 -15.54
C ASP A 179 35.58 -3.56 -14.21
N GLY A 180 34.63 -4.48 -13.96
CA GLY A 180 33.85 -4.57 -12.72
C GLY A 180 32.60 -3.70 -12.69
N PHE A 181 32.27 -3.02 -13.79
CA PHE A 181 31.05 -2.24 -13.90
C PHE A 181 29.83 -3.16 -14.00
N ALA A 182 28.70 -2.68 -13.48
CA ALA A 182 27.41 -3.35 -13.62
C ALA A 182 26.30 -2.31 -13.83
N CYS A 183 25.25 -2.66 -14.55
CA CYS A 183 24.06 -1.84 -14.66
C CYS A 183 22.82 -2.64 -14.24
N LEU A 184 22.09 -2.13 -13.25
CA LEU A 184 20.79 -2.63 -12.86
C LEU A 184 19.71 -1.90 -13.66
N SER A 185 18.99 -2.62 -14.51
CA SER A 185 17.79 -2.13 -15.20
C SER A 185 16.55 -2.51 -14.39
N VAL A 186 15.61 -1.58 -14.20
CA VAL A 186 14.33 -1.81 -13.49
C VAL A 186 13.17 -1.60 -14.47
N ASN A 187 12.06 -2.32 -14.28
CA ASN A 187 10.91 -2.35 -15.20
C ASN A 187 10.06 -1.06 -15.23
N ASP A 188 10.47 -0.04 -14.51
CA ASP A 188 9.99 1.34 -14.61
C ASP A 188 10.86 2.20 -15.54
N GLY A 189 11.86 1.59 -16.19
CA GLY A 189 12.74 2.23 -17.15
C GLY A 189 13.93 2.95 -16.52
N ARG A 190 14.06 2.95 -15.19
CA ARG A 190 15.26 3.45 -14.50
C ARG A 190 16.42 2.47 -14.66
N ARG A 191 17.62 3.03 -14.73
CA ARG A 191 18.87 2.27 -14.78
C ARG A 191 19.83 2.79 -13.73
N TYR A 192 20.57 1.89 -13.11
CA TYR A 192 21.56 2.24 -12.10
C TYR A 192 22.91 1.68 -12.53
N LEU A 193 23.82 2.55 -12.96
CA LEU A 193 25.18 2.17 -13.34
C LEU A 193 26.08 2.19 -12.10
N LEU A 194 26.49 1.01 -11.64
CA LEU A 194 27.45 0.85 -10.56
C LEU A 194 28.87 1.05 -11.09
N VAL A 195 29.53 2.06 -10.56
CA VAL A 195 30.92 2.42 -10.89
C VAL A 195 31.83 1.87 -9.80
N PRO A 196 32.82 1.01 -10.15
CA PRO A 196 33.78 0.48 -9.18
C PRO A 196 34.56 1.59 -8.46
N GLU A 197 35.02 1.30 -7.24
CA GLU A 197 35.81 2.23 -6.46
C GLU A 197 37.04 2.73 -7.25
N GLY A 198 37.25 4.04 -7.24
CA GLY A 198 38.38 4.70 -7.92
C GLY A 198 38.26 4.80 -9.45
N LYS A 199 37.20 4.24 -10.06
CA LYS A 199 36.90 4.44 -11.49
C LYS A 199 36.00 5.64 -11.71
N LYS A 200 35.90 6.09 -12.97
CA LYS A 200 35.00 7.17 -13.38
C LYS A 200 33.87 6.60 -14.22
N ALA A 201 32.69 7.19 -14.09
CA ALA A 201 31.59 6.92 -15.00
C ALA A 201 31.93 7.38 -16.43
N PRO A 202 31.37 6.74 -17.47
CA PRO A 202 31.43 7.23 -18.85
C PRO A 202 30.95 8.69 -18.98
N GLU A 203 31.45 9.43 -19.98
CA GLU A 203 31.07 10.85 -20.19
C GLU A 203 29.64 10.98 -20.75
N ASP A 204 29.24 10.08 -21.66
CA ASP A 204 27.95 10.10 -22.32
C ASP A 204 26.98 9.08 -21.69
N ILE A 205 26.32 9.50 -20.60
CA ILE A 205 25.30 8.72 -19.89
C ILE A 205 23.92 9.29 -20.19
N ASP A 206 23.00 8.41 -20.57
CA ASP A 206 21.63 8.80 -20.86
C ASP A 206 20.89 9.30 -19.60
N SER A 207 19.91 10.19 -19.77
CA SER A 207 19.21 10.83 -18.65
C SER A 207 18.38 9.88 -17.76
N LYS A 208 18.16 8.63 -18.16
CA LYS A 208 17.48 7.60 -17.37
C LYS A 208 18.45 6.76 -16.54
N THR A 209 19.76 6.90 -16.77
CA THR A 209 20.80 6.17 -16.04
C THR A 209 21.31 7.01 -14.88
N ILE A 210 21.11 6.49 -13.67
CA ILE A 210 21.58 7.03 -12.40
C ILE A 210 22.93 6.38 -12.09
N VAL A 211 23.95 7.19 -11.84
CA VAL A 211 25.30 6.69 -11.52
C VAL A 211 25.41 6.44 -10.02
N LEU A 212 25.80 5.23 -9.64
CA LEU A 212 26.06 4.83 -8.26
C LEU A 212 27.56 4.56 -8.09
N GLN A 213 28.26 5.44 -7.38
CA GLN A 213 29.69 5.28 -7.12
C GLN A 213 29.91 4.37 -5.90
N ARG A 214 30.67 3.28 -6.07
CA ARG A 214 31.08 2.44 -4.94
C ARG A 214 32.26 3.05 -4.16
N PRO A 215 32.37 2.76 -2.85
CA PRO A 215 31.48 1.91 -2.05
C PRO A 215 30.13 2.58 -1.73
N ILE A 216 29.07 1.77 -1.59
CA ILE A 216 27.75 2.22 -1.12
C ILE A 216 27.61 1.80 0.36
N ASP A 217 28.02 2.70 1.25
CA ASP A 217 28.24 2.44 2.67
C ASP A 217 27.55 3.46 3.59
N ASN A 218 26.83 4.44 3.02
CA ASN A 218 26.06 5.44 3.76
C ASN A 218 24.66 5.54 3.16
N ILE A 219 23.79 4.59 3.52
CA ILE A 219 22.44 4.47 2.97
C ILE A 219 21.40 5.14 3.87
N TYR A 220 20.47 5.87 3.25
CA TYR A 220 19.17 6.17 3.83
C TYR A 220 18.15 5.12 3.37
N LEU A 221 17.63 4.32 4.30
CA LEU A 221 16.69 3.23 4.01
C LEU A 221 15.27 3.62 4.44
N ALA A 222 14.44 4.00 3.48
CA ALA A 222 13.02 4.28 3.67
C ALA A 222 12.10 3.16 3.16
N ALA A 223 12.61 2.25 2.32
CA ALA A 223 11.94 1.01 1.96
C ALA A 223 12.00 -0.01 3.11
N SER A 224 10.93 -0.10 3.92
CA SER A 224 10.89 -0.98 5.10
C SER A 224 11.17 -2.45 4.79
N ALA A 225 10.56 -2.96 3.72
CA ALA A 225 10.67 -4.34 3.28
C ALA A 225 12.08 -4.72 2.78
N ALA A 226 12.98 -3.74 2.59
CA ALA A 226 14.33 -3.99 2.11
C ALA A 226 15.34 -4.26 3.23
N MET A 227 15.06 -3.85 4.48
CA MET A 227 15.99 -4.06 5.62
C MET A 227 16.32 -5.54 5.81
N CYS A 228 15.36 -6.43 5.62
CA CYS A 228 15.57 -7.87 5.75
C CYS A 228 16.56 -8.42 4.71
N ASN A 229 16.61 -7.83 3.51
CA ASN A 229 17.60 -8.19 2.50
C ASN A 229 19.01 -7.83 2.96
N PHE A 230 19.21 -6.61 3.49
CA PHE A 230 20.49 -6.19 4.08
C PHE A 230 20.89 -7.07 5.26
N ASP A 231 19.95 -7.42 6.14
CA ASP A 231 20.20 -8.28 7.29
C ASP A 231 20.68 -9.67 6.87
N SER A 232 19.96 -10.31 5.95
CA SER A 232 20.26 -11.68 5.50
C SER A 232 21.64 -11.83 4.85
N ILE A 233 22.20 -10.74 4.31
CA ILE A 233 23.53 -10.70 3.69
C ILE A 233 24.60 -10.03 4.58
N SER A 234 24.25 -9.69 5.82
CA SER A 234 25.10 -8.97 6.78
C SER A 234 25.64 -7.65 6.21
N ALA A 235 24.74 -6.81 5.69
CA ALA A 235 25.02 -5.49 5.12
C ALA A 235 24.22 -4.37 5.79
N VAL A 236 23.67 -4.60 6.98
CA VAL A 236 22.99 -3.57 7.79
C VAL A 236 23.97 -2.44 8.18
N GLU A 237 25.26 -2.76 8.29
CA GLU A 237 26.35 -1.80 8.52
C GLU A 237 26.49 -0.73 7.42
N ASN A 238 25.94 -0.97 6.22
CA ASN A 238 25.92 0.01 5.13
C ASN A 238 24.84 1.09 5.30
N ILE A 239 23.96 0.96 6.30
CA ILE A 239 22.84 1.88 6.53
C ILE A 239 23.24 2.87 7.63
N SER A 240 23.13 4.16 7.34
CA SER A 240 23.38 5.22 8.33
C SER A 240 22.08 5.84 8.83
N LEU A 241 21.05 5.87 7.98
CA LEU A 241 19.76 6.46 8.30
C LEU A 241 18.60 5.49 8.03
N SER A 242 17.72 5.33 9.00
CA SER A 242 16.47 4.58 8.89
C SER A 242 15.30 5.53 8.70
N GLY A 243 14.43 5.23 7.73
CA GLY A 243 13.16 5.91 7.54
C GLY A 243 12.05 5.42 8.48
N ILE A 244 12.37 4.45 9.35
CA ILE A 244 11.49 3.89 10.37
C ILE A 244 12.12 4.08 11.75
N GLU A 245 11.31 4.38 12.75
CA GLU A 245 11.75 4.48 14.14
C GLU A 245 12.06 3.10 14.74
N LYS A 246 12.99 3.06 15.70
CA LYS A 246 13.46 1.81 16.31
C LYS A 246 12.34 0.89 16.78
N ASP A 247 11.35 1.45 17.46
CA ASP A 247 10.26 0.68 18.09
C ASP A 247 9.31 0.03 17.06
N ASN A 248 9.42 0.43 15.79
CA ASN A 248 8.64 -0.13 14.68
C ASN A 248 9.43 -1.16 13.85
N TRP A 249 10.71 -1.39 14.13
CA TRP A 249 11.45 -2.49 13.53
C TRP A 249 11.15 -3.80 14.25
N TYR A 250 11.04 -4.90 13.50
CA TYR A 250 11.04 -6.28 14.02
C TYR A 250 12.35 -7.01 13.73
N ILE A 251 13.20 -6.43 12.90
CA ILE A 251 14.52 -6.97 12.53
C ILE A 251 15.53 -6.57 13.61
N GLU A 252 16.11 -7.55 14.29
CA GLU A 252 16.94 -7.32 15.48
C GLU A 252 18.23 -6.55 15.19
N SER A 253 18.87 -6.77 14.03
CA SER A 253 20.05 -6.01 13.63
C SER A 253 19.75 -4.53 13.37
N ALA A 254 18.57 -4.21 12.83
CA ALA A 254 18.11 -2.83 12.66
C ALA A 254 17.94 -2.15 14.03
N LYS A 255 17.28 -2.83 14.98
CA LYS A 255 17.13 -2.33 16.35
C LYS A 255 18.50 -2.12 16.99
N ALA A 256 19.38 -3.11 16.91
CA ALA A 256 20.71 -3.06 17.51
C ALA A 256 21.55 -1.91 16.93
N GLY A 257 21.54 -1.70 15.61
CA GLY A 257 22.22 -0.58 14.96
C GLY A 257 21.64 0.78 15.38
N MET A 258 20.33 0.86 15.61
CA MET A 258 19.71 2.09 16.13
C MET A 258 20.00 2.34 17.61
N GLU A 259 20.16 1.29 18.42
CA GLU A 259 20.53 1.40 19.83
C GLU A 259 21.99 1.76 20.04
N SER A 260 22.88 1.26 19.18
CA SER A 260 24.31 1.59 19.21
C SER A 260 24.60 3.01 18.68
N GLY A 261 23.67 3.58 17.91
CA GLY A 261 23.83 4.87 17.24
C GLY A 261 24.52 4.79 15.87
N GLU A 262 24.80 3.58 15.38
CA GLU A 262 25.30 3.33 14.02
C GLU A 262 24.24 3.72 12.97
N ILE A 263 22.97 3.42 13.25
CA ILE A 263 21.81 3.83 12.47
C ILE A 263 21.06 4.93 13.23
N THR A 264 20.78 6.05 12.58
CA THR A 264 19.94 7.12 13.17
C THR A 264 18.59 7.19 12.46
N TYR A 265 17.52 7.60 13.15
CA TYR A 265 16.25 7.86 12.48
C TYR A 265 16.37 9.13 11.62
N GLY A 266 16.24 8.98 10.30
CA GLY A 266 16.40 10.04 9.30
C GLY A 266 15.08 10.61 8.77
N GLY A 267 13.95 10.36 9.44
CA GLY A 267 12.62 10.76 8.98
C GLY A 267 12.01 9.79 7.96
N LYS A 268 10.67 9.71 7.92
CA LYS A 268 9.93 8.85 6.98
C LYS A 268 10.08 9.30 5.52
N TYR A 269 9.81 8.40 4.57
CA TYR A 269 9.91 8.64 3.11
C TYR A 269 9.23 9.95 2.64
N SER A 270 8.11 10.35 3.28
CA SER A 270 7.34 11.54 2.89
C SER A 270 7.86 12.84 3.52
N ALA A 271 8.78 12.75 4.47
CA ALA A 271 9.35 13.86 5.24
C ALA A 271 10.73 13.47 5.81
N PRO A 272 11.73 13.22 4.93
CA PRO A 272 13.09 12.90 5.37
C PRO A 272 13.79 14.13 5.97
N ASP A 273 14.78 13.87 6.81
CA ASP A 273 15.69 14.89 7.35
C ASP A 273 16.84 15.15 6.37
N TYR A 274 16.63 16.14 5.50
CA TYR A 274 17.61 16.53 4.49
C TYR A 274 18.94 17.03 5.08
N GLU A 275 18.90 17.69 6.24
CA GLU A 275 20.13 18.20 6.88
C GLU A 275 20.98 17.02 7.36
N MET A 276 20.34 16.03 7.99
CA MET A 276 20.99 14.82 8.45
C MET A 276 21.53 13.97 7.29
N MET A 277 20.80 13.89 6.17
CA MET A 277 21.27 13.21 4.96
C MET A 277 22.61 13.78 4.46
N VAL A 278 22.72 15.11 4.43
CA VAL A 278 23.96 15.80 4.02
C VAL A 278 25.05 15.61 5.07
N GLU A 279 24.73 15.76 6.36
CA GLU A 279 25.70 15.61 7.45
C GLU A 279 26.33 14.20 7.48
N LYS A 280 25.50 13.16 7.28
CA LYS A 280 25.92 11.76 7.24
C LYS A 280 26.54 11.35 5.90
N ASN A 281 26.65 12.25 4.92
CA ASN A 281 27.15 11.98 3.58
C ASN A 281 26.44 10.79 2.93
N ILE A 282 25.11 10.76 2.99
CA ILE A 282 24.32 9.70 2.37
C ILE A 282 24.66 9.62 0.87
N ASN A 283 25.08 8.44 0.41
CA ASN A 283 25.46 8.18 -0.98
C ASN A 283 24.44 7.33 -1.74
N LEU A 284 23.38 6.86 -1.07
CA LEU A 284 22.21 6.26 -1.71
C LEU A 284 20.97 6.39 -0.82
N ALA A 285 19.85 6.84 -1.39
CA ALA A 285 18.53 6.71 -0.79
C ALA A 285 17.82 5.49 -1.39
N VAL A 286 17.41 4.55 -0.55
CA VAL A 286 16.63 3.36 -0.93
C VAL A 286 15.18 3.59 -0.52
N GLU A 287 14.34 3.82 -1.51
CA GLU A 287 12.93 4.16 -1.39
C GLU A 287 12.03 3.02 -1.84
N SER A 288 10.82 2.94 -1.28
CA SER A 288 9.76 2.11 -1.87
C SER A 288 8.99 2.90 -2.92
N THR A 289 8.11 2.26 -3.67
CA THR A 289 7.23 2.96 -4.63
C THR A 289 6.32 4.02 -3.98
N MET A 290 6.20 4.04 -2.64
CA MET A 290 5.49 5.11 -1.93
C MET A 290 6.05 6.51 -2.21
N ILE A 291 7.34 6.63 -2.52
CA ILE A 291 7.97 7.91 -2.86
C ILE A 291 7.33 8.56 -4.10
N LEU A 292 6.75 7.76 -5.00
CA LEU A 292 6.07 8.23 -6.22
C LEU A 292 4.81 9.04 -5.91
N HIS A 293 4.21 8.87 -4.73
CA HIS A 293 3.10 9.71 -4.27
C HIS A 293 3.56 11.07 -3.70
N THR A 294 4.87 11.24 -3.50
CA THR A 294 5.50 12.47 -3.00
C THR A 294 6.69 12.89 -3.87
N PRO A 295 6.50 13.16 -5.18
CA PRO A 295 7.60 13.37 -6.12
C PRO A 295 8.53 14.53 -5.74
N LYS A 296 8.00 15.57 -5.08
CA LYS A 296 8.81 16.69 -4.57
C LYS A 296 9.87 16.27 -3.53
N VAL A 297 9.62 15.20 -2.79
CA VAL A 297 10.60 14.67 -1.84
C VAL A 297 11.75 13.99 -2.58
N GLN A 298 11.44 13.13 -3.56
CA GLN A 298 12.45 12.54 -4.44
C GLN A 298 13.29 13.61 -5.14
N GLU A 299 12.63 14.58 -5.81
CA GLU A 299 13.32 15.69 -6.48
C GLU A 299 14.27 16.43 -5.54
N LYS A 300 13.88 16.59 -4.27
CA LYS A 300 14.70 17.28 -3.28
C LYS A 300 15.92 16.47 -2.86
N ILE A 301 15.79 15.15 -2.69
CA ILE A 301 16.92 14.23 -2.42
C ILE A 301 17.91 14.29 -3.60
N GLU A 302 17.42 14.20 -4.84
CA GLU A 302 18.24 14.26 -6.04
C GLU A 302 18.95 15.62 -6.21
N GLN A 303 18.29 16.73 -5.86
CA GLN A 303 18.90 18.07 -5.85
C GLN A 303 20.06 18.22 -4.85
N LEU A 304 20.13 17.36 -3.82
CA LEU A 304 21.25 17.30 -2.88
C LEU A 304 22.43 16.49 -3.45
N GLY A 305 22.28 15.93 -4.65
CA GLY A 305 23.27 15.05 -5.28
C GLY A 305 23.22 13.61 -4.77
N ILE A 306 22.15 13.22 -4.07
CA ILE A 306 21.98 11.88 -3.53
C ILE A 306 21.17 11.06 -4.55
N PRO A 307 21.69 9.96 -5.08
CA PRO A 307 20.93 9.10 -5.99
C PRO A 307 19.81 8.37 -5.24
N VAL A 308 18.66 8.19 -5.93
CA VAL A 308 17.48 7.51 -5.39
C VAL A 308 17.25 6.19 -6.12
N PHE A 309 17.38 5.08 -5.38
CA PHE A 309 16.99 3.75 -5.82
C PHE A 309 15.58 3.44 -5.35
N ILE A 310 14.66 3.13 -6.29
CA ILE A 310 13.29 2.76 -5.97
C ILE A 310 13.14 1.25 -6.06
N ASP A 311 12.92 0.60 -4.91
CA ASP A 311 12.60 -0.81 -4.82
C ASP A 311 11.22 -1.08 -5.46
N ARG A 312 11.21 -2.00 -6.43
CA ARG A 312 10.02 -2.46 -7.15
C ARG A 312 9.72 -3.93 -6.86
N SER A 313 10.25 -4.48 -5.76
CA SER A 313 10.07 -5.88 -5.39
C SER A 313 8.60 -6.25 -5.13
N SER A 314 7.77 -5.28 -4.72
CA SER A 314 6.32 -5.46 -4.53
C SER A 314 5.54 -5.63 -5.84
N TYR A 315 6.13 -5.31 -6.99
CA TYR A 315 5.54 -5.46 -8.32
C TYR A 315 5.85 -6.84 -8.93
N GLU A 316 6.64 -7.68 -8.25
CA GLU A 316 6.90 -9.03 -8.71
C GLU A 316 5.65 -9.90 -8.66
N ASP A 317 5.43 -10.66 -9.74
CA ASP A 317 4.30 -11.58 -9.82
C ASP A 317 4.43 -12.75 -8.84
N SER A 318 5.65 -13.14 -8.48
CA SER A 318 5.92 -14.33 -7.67
C SER A 318 6.47 -13.93 -6.29
N PRO A 319 6.04 -14.58 -5.20
CA PRO A 319 6.69 -14.45 -3.89
C PRO A 319 8.21 -14.68 -3.94
N LEU A 320 8.66 -15.69 -4.68
CA LEU A 320 10.09 -15.96 -4.87
C LEU A 320 10.75 -14.92 -5.78
N GLY A 321 10.00 -14.30 -6.70
CA GLY A 321 10.49 -13.17 -7.50
C GLY A 321 10.79 -11.97 -6.61
N ARG A 322 9.91 -11.66 -5.66
CA ARG A 322 10.15 -10.63 -4.63
C ARG A 322 11.37 -10.96 -3.76
N CYS A 323 11.52 -12.22 -3.35
CA CYS A 323 12.67 -12.68 -2.59
C CYS A 323 14.00 -12.55 -3.35
N GLU A 324 13.99 -12.72 -4.67
CA GLU A 324 15.19 -12.65 -5.52
C GLU A 324 15.81 -11.24 -5.58
N TRP A 325 15.07 -10.20 -5.16
CA TRP A 325 15.61 -8.83 -5.02
C TRP A 325 16.76 -8.73 -4.00
N VAL A 326 16.97 -9.74 -3.14
CA VAL A 326 18.19 -9.84 -2.33
C VAL A 326 19.46 -9.78 -3.19
N LYS A 327 19.41 -10.25 -4.46
CA LYS A 327 20.52 -10.15 -5.43
C LYS A 327 20.86 -8.71 -5.78
N VAL A 328 19.86 -7.82 -5.86
CA VAL A 328 20.07 -6.38 -6.06
C VAL A 328 20.83 -5.79 -4.87
N TYR A 329 20.42 -6.13 -3.64
CA TYR A 329 21.11 -5.66 -2.44
C TYR A 329 22.52 -6.25 -2.30
N GLY A 330 22.73 -7.50 -2.72
CA GLY A 330 24.05 -8.12 -2.87
C GLY A 330 24.94 -7.36 -3.86
N LEU A 331 24.39 -6.96 -5.01
CA LEU A 331 25.09 -6.13 -6.00
C LEU A 331 25.43 -4.74 -5.43
N LEU A 332 24.51 -4.07 -4.75
CA LEU A 332 24.75 -2.73 -4.20
C LEU A 332 25.84 -2.73 -3.11
N THR A 333 25.90 -3.78 -2.31
CA THR A 333 26.76 -3.87 -1.11
C THR A 333 27.98 -4.80 -1.28
N GLU A 334 28.18 -5.33 -2.48
CA GLU A 334 29.29 -6.25 -2.82
C GLU A 334 29.25 -7.57 -2.00
N LYS A 335 28.04 -8.06 -1.72
CA LYS A 335 27.76 -9.30 -0.97
C LYS A 335 27.03 -10.36 -1.82
N GLU A 336 27.33 -10.44 -3.11
CA GLU A 336 26.61 -11.29 -4.08
C GLU A 336 26.58 -12.78 -3.68
N ASP A 337 27.68 -13.36 -3.21
CA ASP A 337 27.73 -14.76 -2.76
C ASP A 337 26.75 -15.05 -1.61
N LYS A 338 26.59 -14.09 -0.69
CA LYS A 338 25.64 -14.21 0.43
C LYS A 338 24.21 -14.03 -0.05
N ALA A 339 23.97 -13.10 -0.97
CA ALA A 339 22.66 -12.89 -1.58
C ALA A 339 22.20 -14.15 -2.33
N GLU A 340 23.08 -14.76 -3.12
CA GLU A 340 22.82 -16.02 -3.83
C GLU A 340 22.52 -17.16 -2.85
N SER A 341 23.30 -17.28 -1.77
CA SER A 341 23.07 -18.29 -0.72
C SER A 341 21.73 -18.08 0.00
N SER A 342 21.41 -16.84 0.35
CA SER A 342 20.14 -16.46 1.00
C SER A 342 18.94 -16.80 0.13
N PHE A 343 19.00 -16.44 -1.16
CA PHE A 343 17.94 -16.73 -2.12
C PHE A 343 17.73 -18.23 -2.37
N ASN A 344 18.83 -18.98 -2.56
CA ASN A 344 18.76 -20.43 -2.81
C ASN A 344 18.17 -21.20 -1.62
N GLU A 345 18.43 -20.75 -0.39
CA GLU A 345 17.82 -21.35 0.80
C GLU A 345 16.30 -21.17 0.80
N GLN A 346 15.80 -20.00 0.39
CA GLN A 346 14.37 -19.74 0.30
C GLN A 346 13.70 -20.56 -0.80
N CYS A 347 14.35 -20.72 -1.95
CA CYS A 347 13.87 -21.64 -2.99
C CYS A 347 13.78 -23.08 -2.47
N ARG A 348 14.80 -23.54 -1.74
CA ARG A 348 14.82 -24.87 -1.13
C ARG A 348 13.68 -25.06 -0.12
N LEU A 349 13.41 -24.07 0.72
CA LEU A 349 12.31 -24.13 1.69
C LEU A 349 10.94 -24.20 1.01
N ALA A 350 10.72 -23.40 -0.04
CA ALA A 350 9.48 -23.39 -0.81
C ALA A 350 9.17 -24.73 -1.50
N GLU A 351 10.21 -25.55 -1.74
CA GLU A 351 10.11 -26.85 -2.41
C GLU A 351 10.35 -28.05 -1.46
N SER A 352 10.48 -27.81 -0.15
CA SER A 352 10.93 -28.82 0.81
C SER A 352 9.88 -29.85 1.24
N PHE A 353 8.62 -29.67 0.86
CA PHE A 353 7.49 -30.55 1.17
C PHE A 353 6.99 -31.32 -0.06
N ASP A 354 6.40 -32.50 0.15
CA ASP A 354 5.90 -33.32 -0.94
C ASP A 354 4.60 -32.74 -1.48
N LYS A 355 4.53 -32.51 -2.80
CA LYS A 355 3.31 -32.03 -3.46
C LYS A 355 2.14 -33.01 -3.30
N ALA A 356 2.41 -34.29 -3.03
CA ALA A 356 1.37 -35.28 -2.72
C ALA A 356 0.65 -35.01 -1.37
N GLU A 357 1.26 -34.23 -0.47
CA GLU A 357 0.70 -33.85 0.83
C GLU A 357 -0.18 -32.59 0.74
N MET A 358 -0.24 -31.93 -0.42
CA MET A 358 -1.09 -30.76 -0.63
C MET A 358 -2.58 -31.13 -0.51
N THR A 359 -3.24 -30.55 0.49
CA THR A 359 -4.62 -30.90 0.85
C THR A 359 -5.67 -30.14 0.04
N GLY A 360 -5.31 -29.00 -0.56
CA GLY A 360 -6.24 -28.11 -1.24
C GLY A 360 -7.22 -27.40 -0.30
N LYS A 361 -7.01 -27.46 1.02
CA LYS A 361 -7.87 -26.79 2.02
C LYS A 361 -8.07 -25.33 1.66
N LYS A 362 -9.31 -24.88 1.81
CA LYS A 362 -9.73 -23.51 1.53
C LYS A 362 -9.30 -22.59 2.67
N VAL A 363 -8.60 -21.51 2.34
CA VAL A 363 -8.05 -20.55 3.31
C VAL A 363 -8.62 -19.17 3.04
N ALA A 364 -9.23 -18.55 4.05
CA ALA A 364 -9.59 -17.13 4.03
C ALA A 364 -8.62 -16.32 4.90
N PHE A 365 -8.22 -15.14 4.43
CA PHE A 365 -7.28 -14.25 5.13
C PHE A 365 -7.91 -12.89 5.36
N PHE A 366 -7.83 -12.35 6.58
CA PHE A 366 -8.35 -11.02 6.86
C PHE A 366 -7.74 -10.37 8.10
N SER A 367 -7.93 -9.06 8.24
CA SER A 367 -7.85 -8.32 9.50
C SER A 367 -9.07 -7.43 9.67
N LEU A 368 -9.23 -6.85 10.84
CA LEU A 368 -10.10 -5.70 11.03
C LEU A 368 -9.27 -4.42 11.03
N ASN A 369 -9.77 -3.36 10.40
CA ASN A 369 -9.20 -2.02 10.55
C ASN A 369 -9.82 -1.30 11.76
N SER A 370 -9.37 -0.07 12.02
CA SER A 370 -9.86 0.79 13.10
C SER A 370 -11.36 1.12 13.02
N ASN A 371 -11.97 1.00 11.83
CA ASN A 371 -13.41 1.15 11.61
C ASN A 371 -14.18 -0.19 11.69
N HIS A 372 -13.52 -1.26 12.11
CA HIS A 372 -14.06 -2.62 12.20
C HIS A 372 -14.54 -3.18 10.85
N GLN A 373 -13.95 -2.73 9.76
CA GLN A 373 -14.17 -3.27 8.42
C GLN A 373 -13.18 -4.40 8.15
N ILE A 374 -13.60 -5.37 7.34
CA ILE A 374 -12.75 -6.47 6.91
C ILE A 374 -11.74 -5.92 5.90
N VAL A 375 -10.45 -6.14 6.17
CA VAL A 375 -9.38 -5.93 5.20
C VAL A 375 -8.84 -7.29 4.79
N THR A 376 -9.00 -7.64 3.52
CA THR A 376 -8.54 -8.90 2.91
C THR A 376 -7.61 -8.62 1.73
N ARG A 377 -7.19 -9.65 1.01
CA ARG A 377 -6.28 -9.56 -0.16
C ARG A 377 -6.97 -9.98 -1.45
N LYS A 378 -6.60 -9.33 -2.54
CA LYS A 378 -6.96 -9.74 -3.90
C LYS A 378 -6.25 -11.05 -4.27
N LYS A 379 -6.74 -11.74 -5.29
CA LYS A 379 -6.16 -13.02 -5.74
C LYS A 379 -4.72 -12.89 -6.25
N ASN A 380 -4.35 -11.72 -6.80
CA ASN A 380 -3.01 -11.47 -7.31
C ASN A 380 -1.99 -11.07 -6.23
N ASP A 381 -2.41 -10.87 -4.98
CA ASP A 381 -1.53 -10.54 -3.85
C ASP A 381 -0.51 -11.64 -3.57
N TYR A 382 0.67 -11.25 -3.08
CA TYR A 382 1.75 -12.20 -2.82
C TYR A 382 1.36 -13.26 -1.79
N LEU A 383 0.57 -12.91 -0.77
CA LEU A 383 0.19 -13.86 0.28
C LEU A 383 -0.83 -14.87 -0.22
N ALA A 384 -1.78 -14.43 -1.06
CA ALA A 384 -2.71 -15.33 -1.76
C ALA A 384 -1.94 -16.39 -2.57
N LYS A 385 -0.91 -15.96 -3.31
CA LYS A 385 -0.03 -16.85 -4.06
C LYS A 385 0.80 -17.76 -3.15
N MET A 386 1.28 -17.27 -2.00
CA MET A 386 1.99 -18.12 -1.03
C MET A 386 1.09 -19.23 -0.47
N ILE A 387 -0.19 -18.94 -0.20
CA ILE A 387 -1.18 -19.94 0.23
C ILE A 387 -1.38 -21.02 -0.85
N GLU A 388 -1.49 -20.60 -2.12
CA GLU A 388 -1.60 -21.53 -3.25
C GLU A 388 -0.34 -22.40 -3.41
N LEU A 389 0.85 -21.80 -3.30
CA LEU A 389 2.13 -22.52 -3.35
C LEU A 389 2.31 -23.50 -2.18
N ALA A 390 1.75 -23.19 -1.01
CA ALA A 390 1.74 -24.04 0.17
C ALA A 390 0.77 -25.25 0.06
N GLY A 391 -0.04 -25.32 -1.01
CA GLY A 391 -1.01 -26.40 -1.23
C GLY A 391 -2.42 -26.09 -0.73
N GLY A 392 -2.73 -24.82 -0.42
CA GLY A 392 -4.07 -24.36 -0.10
C GLY A 392 -4.82 -23.79 -1.30
N THR A 393 -6.11 -23.50 -1.11
CA THR A 393 -6.92 -22.72 -2.05
C THR A 393 -7.28 -21.39 -1.39
N TYR A 394 -6.78 -20.28 -1.91
CA TYR A 394 -7.11 -18.97 -1.35
C TYR A 394 -8.53 -18.54 -1.73
N LEU A 395 -9.33 -18.16 -0.73
CA LEU A 395 -10.67 -17.60 -0.91
C LEU A 395 -10.64 -16.07 -0.75
N THR A 396 -11.30 -15.38 -1.67
CA THR A 396 -11.51 -13.93 -1.63
C THR A 396 -12.83 -13.59 -2.32
N ALA A 397 -13.30 -12.36 -2.19
CA ALA A 397 -14.53 -11.91 -2.84
C ALA A 397 -14.38 -11.94 -4.38
N ASP A 398 -15.47 -12.30 -5.09
CA ASP A 398 -15.50 -12.25 -6.55
C ASP A 398 -15.31 -10.81 -7.03
N GLU A 399 -14.35 -10.60 -7.94
CA GLU A 399 -13.91 -9.29 -8.39
C GLU A 399 -14.98 -8.64 -9.30
N GLY A 400 -15.95 -7.95 -8.69
CA GLY A 400 -16.71 -6.90 -9.33
C GLY A 400 -15.80 -5.72 -9.67
N SER A 401 -15.08 -5.82 -10.78
CA SER A 401 -14.47 -4.74 -11.58
C SER A 401 -14.12 -3.43 -10.86
N VAL A 402 -13.03 -3.41 -10.09
CA VAL A 402 -12.19 -2.21 -10.02
C VAL A 402 -10.72 -2.63 -10.00
N GLU A 403 -10.05 -2.47 -11.14
CA GLU A 403 -8.59 -2.49 -11.25
C GLU A 403 -8.00 -1.31 -10.46
N THR A 404 -7.98 -1.43 -9.14
CA THR A 404 -7.10 -0.62 -8.30
C THR A 404 -5.74 -1.33 -8.18
N SER A 405 -4.65 -0.58 -8.28
CA SER A 405 -3.27 -1.05 -8.09
C SER A 405 -2.99 -1.61 -6.68
N SER A 406 -3.93 -1.45 -5.73
CA SER A 406 -3.86 -2.03 -4.38
C SER A 406 -4.13 -3.53 -4.38
N SER A 407 -3.24 -4.30 -3.74
CA SER A 407 -3.41 -5.74 -3.47
C SER A 407 -4.36 -6.03 -2.30
N GLN A 408 -4.83 -5.00 -1.60
CA GLN A 408 -5.76 -5.10 -0.47
C GLN A 408 -7.18 -4.68 -0.87
N LEU A 409 -8.17 -5.33 -0.26
CA LEU A 409 -9.59 -5.01 -0.36
C LEU A 409 -10.13 -4.69 1.03
N THR A 410 -10.87 -3.59 1.16
CA THR A 410 -11.73 -3.35 2.33
C THR A 410 -13.14 -3.75 1.94
N ILE A 411 -13.76 -4.67 2.67
CA ILE A 411 -15.09 -5.20 2.38
C ILE A 411 -15.96 -5.22 3.65
N SER A 412 -17.27 -5.37 3.46
CA SER A 412 -18.19 -5.59 4.57
C SER A 412 -18.00 -6.97 5.19
N THR A 413 -18.43 -7.12 6.44
CA THR A 413 -18.44 -8.41 7.14
C THR A 413 -19.34 -9.43 6.41
N GLU A 414 -20.42 -8.97 5.80
CA GLU A 414 -21.35 -9.80 5.02
C GLU A 414 -20.65 -10.34 3.77
N ALA A 415 -19.98 -9.49 2.99
CA ALA A 415 -19.23 -9.93 1.81
C ALA A 415 -18.07 -10.88 2.18
N PHE A 416 -17.45 -10.69 3.34
CA PHE A 416 -16.48 -11.65 3.87
C PHE A 416 -17.12 -13.00 4.19
N TYR A 417 -18.28 -13.00 4.84
CA TYR A 417 -18.99 -14.20 5.24
C TYR A 417 -19.34 -15.09 4.03
N ASP A 418 -19.73 -14.48 2.90
CA ASP A 418 -20.19 -15.19 1.70
C ASP A 418 -19.19 -16.23 1.19
N TYR A 419 -17.88 -15.93 1.23
CA TYR A 419 -16.84 -16.89 0.86
C TYR A 419 -16.18 -17.55 2.08
N ALA A 420 -16.00 -16.83 3.20
CA ALA A 420 -15.32 -17.37 4.37
C ALA A 420 -16.10 -18.51 5.04
N ALA A 421 -17.42 -18.62 4.80
CA ALA A 421 -18.22 -19.74 5.27
C ALA A 421 -17.78 -21.09 4.68
N GLU A 422 -17.09 -21.09 3.54
CA GLU A 422 -16.51 -22.28 2.92
C GLU A 422 -15.05 -22.54 3.33
N ALA A 423 -14.44 -21.67 4.14
CA ALA A 423 -13.05 -21.82 4.52
C ALA A 423 -12.87 -22.98 5.50
N ASP A 424 -11.88 -23.83 5.25
CA ASP A 424 -11.39 -24.83 6.19
C ASP A 424 -10.51 -24.19 7.28
N ILE A 425 -9.78 -23.13 6.90
CA ILE A 425 -8.82 -22.41 7.74
C ILE A 425 -9.05 -20.90 7.57
N ILE A 426 -8.99 -20.18 8.68
CA ILE A 426 -8.99 -18.71 8.68
C ILE A 426 -7.66 -18.20 9.23
N ILE A 427 -7.05 -17.25 8.53
CA ILE A 427 -5.82 -16.57 8.98
C ILE A 427 -6.14 -15.11 9.27
N TYR A 428 -5.93 -14.68 10.51
CA TYR A 428 -6.05 -13.31 10.97
C TYR A 428 -4.71 -12.57 10.83
N ASN A 429 -4.70 -11.47 10.08
CA ASN A 429 -3.54 -10.62 9.89
C ASN A 429 -3.36 -9.64 11.04
N THR A 430 -2.20 -9.68 11.67
CA THR A 430 -1.87 -8.85 12.83
C THR A 430 -1.08 -7.59 12.47
N ALA A 431 -0.77 -7.39 11.19
CA ALA A 431 0.00 -6.23 10.72
C ALA A 431 -0.80 -4.91 10.69
N ILE A 432 -2.14 -4.96 10.77
CA ILE A 432 -3.01 -3.77 10.76
C ILE A 432 -3.48 -3.42 12.17
N GLU A 433 -4.13 -4.37 12.82
CA GLU A 433 -4.55 -4.29 14.22
C GLU A 433 -4.05 -5.53 14.96
N ASP A 434 -3.91 -5.41 16.27
CA ASP A 434 -3.50 -6.52 17.13
C ASP A 434 -4.44 -7.71 16.98
N ALA A 435 -3.87 -8.92 17.14
CA ALA A 435 -4.69 -10.12 17.22
C ALA A 435 -5.68 -10.01 18.40
N PRO A 436 -6.91 -10.54 18.24
CA PRO A 436 -7.80 -10.73 19.36
C PRO A 436 -7.12 -11.59 20.44
N ALA A 437 -7.40 -11.30 21.72
CA ALA A 437 -6.74 -11.99 22.83
C ALA A 437 -7.11 -13.48 22.95
N SER A 438 -8.21 -13.91 22.33
CA SER A 438 -8.64 -15.30 22.25
C SER A 438 -9.64 -15.52 21.12
N LEU A 439 -9.95 -16.79 20.82
CA LEU A 439 -10.98 -17.18 19.88
C LEU A 439 -12.37 -16.66 20.30
N GLU A 440 -12.69 -16.67 21.60
CA GLU A 440 -13.94 -16.09 22.11
C GLU A 440 -13.98 -14.59 21.85
N LYS A 441 -12.86 -13.89 22.02
CA LYS A 441 -12.80 -12.45 21.73
C LYS A 441 -13.02 -12.19 20.26
N LEU A 442 -12.44 -12.98 19.36
CA LEU A 442 -12.73 -12.89 17.93
C LEU A 442 -14.24 -13.05 17.69
N MET A 443 -14.86 -14.10 18.23
CA MET A 443 -16.30 -14.34 18.10
C MET A 443 -17.20 -13.23 18.68
N GLU A 444 -16.69 -12.43 19.62
CA GLU A 444 -17.40 -11.30 20.20
C GLU A 444 -17.30 -10.02 19.34
N MET A 445 -16.30 -9.92 18.45
CA MET A 445 -16.14 -8.77 17.56
C MET A 445 -17.28 -8.67 16.54
N ASP A 446 -17.78 -9.81 16.05
CA ASP A 446 -18.94 -9.86 15.15
C ASP A 446 -19.79 -11.12 15.38
N ALA A 447 -21.11 -10.95 15.46
CA ALA A 447 -22.06 -12.06 15.55
C ALA A 447 -22.00 -13.02 14.35
N THR A 448 -21.55 -12.57 13.17
CA THR A 448 -21.33 -13.43 12.00
C THR A 448 -20.16 -14.39 12.17
N PHE A 449 -19.12 -14.01 12.93
CA PHE A 449 -17.94 -14.85 13.13
C PHE A 449 -18.26 -16.15 13.87
N LYS A 450 -19.26 -16.14 14.77
CA LYS A 450 -19.79 -17.36 15.41
C LYS A 450 -20.44 -18.34 14.44
N LYS A 451 -20.82 -17.87 13.26
CA LYS A 451 -21.47 -18.67 12.21
C LYS A 451 -20.46 -19.23 11.20
N LEU A 452 -19.21 -18.78 11.23
CA LEU A 452 -18.14 -19.30 10.36
C LEU A 452 -17.60 -20.62 10.93
N PRO A 453 -17.67 -21.75 10.19
CA PRO A 453 -17.25 -23.05 10.69
C PRO A 453 -15.80 -23.08 11.19
N ALA A 454 -14.84 -22.52 10.43
CA ALA A 454 -13.44 -22.49 10.83
C ALA A 454 -13.20 -21.70 12.13
N ILE A 455 -13.91 -20.59 12.37
CA ILE A 455 -13.84 -19.87 13.66
C ILE A 455 -14.47 -20.71 14.76
N TYR A 456 -15.66 -21.28 14.53
CA TYR A 456 -16.34 -22.10 15.52
C TYR A 456 -15.54 -23.33 15.96
N GLU A 457 -14.84 -23.98 15.02
CA GLU A 457 -14.00 -25.15 15.27
C GLU A 457 -12.59 -24.80 15.79
N GLY A 458 -12.25 -23.51 15.91
CA GLY A 458 -10.92 -23.07 16.34
C GLY A 458 -9.81 -23.34 15.32
N LYS A 459 -10.15 -23.40 14.02
CA LYS A 459 -9.21 -23.46 12.89
C LYS A 459 -8.81 -22.05 12.46
N VAL A 460 -8.34 -21.27 13.43
CA VAL A 460 -7.92 -19.88 13.26
C VAL A 460 -6.46 -19.74 13.62
N TRP A 461 -5.67 -19.18 12.72
CA TRP A 461 -4.28 -18.81 12.95
C TRP A 461 -4.14 -17.29 12.82
N CYS A 462 -3.15 -16.73 13.50
CA CYS A 462 -2.77 -15.33 13.40
C CYS A 462 -1.38 -15.25 12.78
N THR A 463 -1.12 -14.23 11.97
CA THR A 463 0.25 -13.92 11.55
C THR A 463 1.06 -13.37 12.72
N ASP A 464 2.37 -13.56 12.70
CA ASP A 464 3.27 -12.70 13.45
C ASP A 464 3.22 -11.27 12.89
N LYS A 465 3.35 -10.26 13.76
CA LYS A 465 3.27 -8.84 13.35
C LYS A 465 4.41 -8.42 12.42
N SER A 466 5.53 -9.14 12.48
CA SER A 466 6.73 -8.83 11.71
C SER A 466 6.67 -9.26 10.25
N LEU A 467 5.69 -10.11 9.86
CA LEU A 467 5.62 -10.75 8.55
C LEU A 467 5.82 -9.77 7.37
N TYR A 468 5.29 -8.55 7.48
CA TYR A 468 5.39 -7.55 6.41
C TYR A 468 6.83 -7.00 6.18
N GLN A 469 7.74 -7.16 7.16
CA GLN A 469 9.14 -6.73 7.06
C GLN A 469 10.05 -7.81 6.49
N TYR A 470 9.62 -9.08 6.43
CA TYR A 470 10.42 -10.24 5.99
C TYR A 470 10.12 -10.63 4.53
N ALA A 471 10.28 -9.68 3.61
CA ALA A 471 10.10 -9.93 2.17
C ALA A 471 11.10 -10.93 1.58
N ASN A 472 12.25 -11.11 2.23
CA ASN A 472 13.28 -12.09 1.88
C ASN A 472 12.95 -13.52 2.37
N GLU A 473 11.90 -13.73 3.17
CA GLU A 473 11.58 -15.05 3.75
C GLU A 473 10.39 -15.73 3.08
N ALA A 474 10.14 -15.42 1.80
CA ALA A 474 9.00 -15.98 1.06
C ALA A 474 8.96 -17.51 1.10
N GLY A 475 10.11 -18.19 0.97
CA GLY A 475 10.18 -19.64 1.02
C GLY A 475 9.85 -20.22 2.39
N LYS A 476 10.34 -19.58 3.45
CA LYS A 476 10.01 -19.94 4.82
C LYS A 476 8.53 -19.72 5.14
N ILE A 477 7.94 -18.60 4.71
CA ILE A 477 6.52 -18.32 4.88
C ILE A 477 5.66 -19.35 4.14
N ILE A 478 6.05 -19.74 2.92
CA ILE A 478 5.37 -20.81 2.16
C ILE A 478 5.44 -22.15 2.92
N TYR A 479 6.60 -22.50 3.46
CA TYR A 479 6.76 -23.71 4.28
C TYR A 479 5.87 -23.67 5.53
N ASP A 480 5.85 -22.56 6.26
CA ASP A 480 5.02 -22.41 7.47
C ASP A 480 3.53 -22.49 7.14
N LEU A 481 3.11 -21.88 6.02
CA LEU A 481 1.75 -22.02 5.52
C LEU A 481 1.44 -23.48 5.16
N HIS A 482 2.37 -24.22 4.56
CA HIS A 482 2.17 -25.63 4.26
C HIS A 482 1.93 -26.45 5.54
N GLU A 483 2.72 -26.19 6.58
CA GLU A 483 2.56 -26.85 7.89
C GLU A 483 1.19 -26.55 8.52
N ILE A 484 0.66 -25.35 8.36
CA ILE A 484 -0.69 -25.00 8.83
C ILE A 484 -1.77 -25.68 7.98
N VAL A 485 -1.66 -25.54 6.65
CA VAL A 485 -2.69 -25.99 5.71
C VAL A 485 -2.79 -27.52 5.70
N SER A 486 -1.66 -28.21 5.61
CA SER A 486 -1.61 -29.66 5.47
C SER A 486 -1.62 -30.36 6.83
N ASN A 487 -0.85 -29.86 7.80
CA ASN A 487 -0.58 -30.55 9.06
C ASN A 487 -1.31 -29.93 10.28
N GLU A 488 -1.98 -28.79 10.11
CA GLU A 488 -2.64 -28.03 11.19
C GLU A 488 -1.69 -27.72 12.37
N SER A 489 -0.41 -27.51 12.06
CA SER A 489 0.61 -27.14 13.04
C SER A 489 0.18 -25.91 13.84
N GLU A 490 0.13 -26.03 15.18
CA GLU A 490 -0.38 -24.94 16.01
C GLU A 490 0.52 -23.70 15.96
N ASN A 491 1.83 -23.86 15.85
CA ASN A 491 2.78 -22.76 15.83
C ASN A 491 3.87 -23.03 14.80
N THR A 492 4.23 -21.98 14.09
CA THR A 492 5.31 -21.89 13.12
C THR A 492 6.08 -20.60 13.40
N ASP A 493 7.05 -20.23 12.56
CA ASP A 493 7.84 -19.03 12.81
C ASP A 493 7.03 -17.76 12.49
N PHE A 494 6.15 -17.81 11.49
CA PHE A 494 5.32 -16.67 11.07
C PHE A 494 3.85 -16.73 11.46
N PHE A 495 3.38 -17.84 12.04
CA PHE A 495 1.97 -18.00 12.39
C PHE A 495 1.78 -18.79 13.67
N TYR A 496 0.74 -18.43 14.42
CA TYR A 496 0.35 -19.13 15.64
C TYR A 496 -1.17 -19.31 15.71
N LYS A 497 -1.61 -20.43 16.27
CA LYS A 497 -3.03 -20.75 16.41
C LYS A 497 -3.66 -19.86 17.48
N LEU A 498 -4.77 -19.23 17.13
CA LEU A 498 -5.58 -18.45 18.07
C LEU A 498 -6.32 -19.43 18.98
N LYS A 499 -6.04 -19.35 20.28
CA LYS A 499 -6.60 -20.24 21.29
C LYS A 499 -7.90 -19.73 21.88
#